data_AF-A0A7S0PH97-F1
#
_entry.id   AF-A0A7S0PH97-F1
#
_cell.length_a   1.000
_cell.length_b   1.000
_cell.length_c   1.000
_cell.angle_alpha   90.00
_cell.angle_beta   90.00
_cell.angle_gamma   90.00
#
_symmetry.space_group_name_H-M   'P 1'
#
loop_
_entity.id
_entity.type
_entity.pdbx_description
1 polymer ?
#
loop_
_entity_poly.entity_id
_entity_poly.type
_entity_poly.pdbx_seq_one_letter_code
_entity_poly.pdbx_strand_id
1 'polypeptide(L)'
;VMQGVFEHTFYVRPDDEARGVFGFPAEVAPFKAAVMAVDSRIPDEFLHRARSALTAAGLSVIVDDSGVAIGRKYARADEVGVPFAVTIDGVTTTEGTVTVRERDSMRQIRVALSDLAATIGAMCRGEDTWESVEARAAGADAATSVASAVVGAVTGAVAAAAGAVSSAFAA
;
A
#
# COMPACT_ATOMS: atom_id res chain seq x y z
N VAL A 1 13.32 0.96 -30.73
CA VAL A 1 12.04 0.60 -30.08
C VAL A 1 11.96 1.13 -28.65
N MET A 2 12.86 0.74 -27.75
CA MET A 2 12.84 1.20 -26.34
C MET A 2 12.89 2.73 -26.18
N GLN A 3 13.74 3.44 -26.94
CA GLN A 3 13.77 4.90 -26.91
C GLN A 3 12.43 5.54 -27.34
N GLY A 4 11.77 4.98 -28.35
CA GLY A 4 10.44 5.44 -28.76
C GLY A 4 9.40 5.24 -27.64
N VAL A 5 9.45 4.11 -26.93
CA VAL A 5 8.58 3.89 -25.76
C VAL A 5 8.84 4.96 -24.70
N PHE A 6 10.10 5.30 -24.41
CA PHE A 6 10.41 6.36 -23.44
C PHE A 6 9.86 7.72 -23.86
N GLU A 7 10.06 8.12 -25.12
CA GLU A 7 9.55 9.40 -25.64
C GLU A 7 8.02 9.48 -25.63
N HIS A 8 7.31 8.38 -25.91
CA HIS A 8 5.85 8.33 -25.89
C HIS A 8 5.25 8.25 -24.48
N THR A 9 6.01 7.73 -23.52
CA THR A 9 5.52 7.39 -22.19
C THR A 9 5.92 8.42 -21.13
N PHE A 10 6.92 9.26 -21.45
CA PHE A 10 7.36 10.32 -20.58
C PHE A 10 6.37 11.50 -20.60
N TYR A 11 5.92 11.90 -19.42
CA TYR A 11 5.16 13.12 -19.24
C TYR A 11 5.55 13.79 -17.93
N VAL A 12 5.30 15.09 -17.83
CA VAL A 12 5.55 15.87 -16.62
C VAL A 12 4.20 16.21 -15.98
N ARG A 13 4.12 16.12 -14.65
CA ARG A 13 2.86 16.45 -13.97
C ARG A 13 2.58 17.96 -14.05
N PRO A 14 1.31 18.37 -14.23
CA PRO A 14 0.95 19.79 -14.32
C PRO A 14 1.25 20.57 -13.04
N ASP A 15 1.31 19.88 -11.89
CA ASP A 15 1.53 20.51 -10.58
C ASP A 15 3.00 20.85 -10.29
N ASP A 16 3.96 20.21 -10.97
CA ASP A 16 5.40 20.36 -10.68
C ASP A 16 6.25 19.99 -11.91
N GLU A 17 6.83 21.00 -12.57
CA GLU A 17 7.67 20.83 -13.78
C GLU A 17 8.89 19.94 -13.54
N ALA A 18 9.34 19.79 -12.29
CA ALA A 18 10.49 18.94 -11.97
C ALA A 18 10.12 17.46 -11.80
N ARG A 19 8.82 17.11 -11.78
CA ARG A 19 8.35 15.73 -11.58
C ARG A 19 8.02 15.06 -12.90
N GLY A 20 9.06 14.50 -13.52
CA GLY A 20 8.92 13.60 -14.65
C GLY A 20 8.33 12.25 -14.21
N VAL A 21 7.44 11.71 -15.01
CA VAL A 21 6.80 10.41 -14.79
C VAL A 21 6.90 9.59 -16.05
N PHE A 22 7.24 8.31 -15.92
CA PHE A 22 7.07 7.35 -17.00
C PHE A 22 5.78 6.55 -16.81
N GLY A 23 4.80 6.82 -17.66
CA GLY A 23 3.52 6.14 -17.76
C GLY A 23 3.57 4.70 -18.29
N PHE A 24 4.56 3.87 -17.90
CA PHE A 24 4.67 2.51 -18.44
C PHE A 24 3.43 1.67 -18.11
N PRO A 25 2.88 0.93 -19.09
CA PRO A 25 1.88 -0.10 -18.80
C PRO A 25 2.42 -1.10 -17.78
N ALA A 26 1.54 -1.60 -16.92
CA ALA A 26 1.93 -2.49 -15.82
C ALA A 26 2.66 -3.75 -16.30
N GLU A 27 2.38 -4.23 -17.51
CA GLU A 27 3.02 -5.40 -18.13
C GLU A 27 4.50 -5.18 -18.49
N VAL A 28 4.86 -3.97 -18.94
CA VAL A 28 6.22 -3.65 -19.44
C VAL A 28 7.06 -2.85 -18.45
N ALA A 29 6.46 -2.36 -17.37
CA ALA A 29 7.18 -1.61 -16.34
C ALA A 29 8.37 -2.40 -15.78
N PRO A 30 9.54 -1.75 -15.55
CA PRO A 30 10.77 -2.43 -15.10
C PRO A 30 10.62 -3.02 -13.70
N PHE A 31 9.97 -2.28 -12.80
CA PHE A 31 9.55 -2.75 -11.50
C PHE A 31 8.03 -2.62 -11.42
N LYS A 32 7.37 -3.64 -10.86
CA LYS A 32 5.91 -3.71 -10.76
C LYS A 32 5.40 -3.01 -9.52
N ALA A 33 6.15 -3.13 -8.42
CA ALA A 33 5.79 -2.51 -7.16
C ALA A 33 6.99 -1.84 -6.49
N ALA A 34 6.73 -0.72 -5.81
CA ALA A 34 7.68 -0.06 -4.92
C ALA A 34 7.16 -0.17 -3.48
N VAL A 35 7.92 -0.81 -2.59
CA VAL A 35 7.56 -0.93 -1.18
C VAL A 35 8.30 0.15 -0.40
N MET A 36 7.56 0.99 0.31
CA MET A 36 8.10 2.13 1.05
C MET A 36 7.50 2.25 2.45
N ALA A 37 8.33 2.59 3.42
CA ALA A 37 7.87 2.94 4.77
C ALA A 37 7.62 4.45 4.87
N VAL A 38 6.54 4.85 5.56
CA VAL A 38 6.26 6.28 5.81
C VAL A 38 7.29 6.89 6.75
N ASP A 39 7.73 6.13 7.76
CA ASP A 39 8.65 6.58 8.81
C ASP A 39 9.75 5.54 9.00
N SER A 40 10.96 5.97 9.34
CA SER A 40 12.08 5.09 9.67
C SER A 40 11.89 4.35 10.99
N ARG A 41 10.89 4.75 11.79
CA ARG A 41 10.48 4.04 13.02
C ARG A 41 9.68 2.75 12.76
N ILE A 42 9.23 2.53 11.52
CA ILE A 42 8.49 1.31 11.17
C ILE A 42 9.48 0.14 11.15
N PRO A 43 9.16 -1.01 11.76
CA PRO A 43 10.05 -2.16 11.75
C PRO A 43 10.30 -2.69 10.34
N ASP A 44 11.57 -2.93 10.00
CA ASP A 44 11.99 -3.46 8.69
C ASP A 44 11.35 -4.82 8.35
N GLU A 45 10.90 -5.57 9.36
CA GLU A 45 10.21 -6.84 9.19
C GLU A 45 8.97 -6.71 8.28
N PHE A 46 8.18 -5.64 8.41
CA PHE A 46 7.00 -5.43 7.58
C PHE A 46 7.37 -5.14 6.12
N LEU A 47 8.44 -4.38 5.89
CA LEU A 47 9.00 -4.14 4.56
C LEU A 47 9.47 -5.45 3.93
N HIS A 48 10.21 -6.26 4.69
CA HIS A 48 10.69 -7.56 4.24
C HIS A 48 9.56 -8.53 3.96
N ARG A 49 8.49 -8.53 4.78
CA ARG A 49 7.33 -9.38 4.59
C ARG A 49 6.55 -9.00 3.32
N ALA A 50 6.29 -7.72 3.11
CA ALA A 50 5.63 -7.23 1.90
C ALA A 50 6.46 -7.53 0.64
N ARG A 51 7.78 -7.26 0.69
CA ARG A 51 8.70 -7.60 -0.39
C ARG A 51 8.68 -9.09 -0.69
N SER A 52 8.78 -9.93 0.33
CA SER A 52 8.83 -11.40 0.16
C SER A 52 7.55 -11.94 -0.43
N ALA A 53 6.39 -11.45 0.01
CA ALA A 53 5.09 -11.84 -0.55
C ALA A 53 4.99 -11.50 -2.06
N LEU A 54 5.43 -10.31 -2.45
CA LEU A 54 5.43 -9.88 -3.85
C LEU A 54 6.46 -10.62 -4.71
N THR A 55 7.66 -10.85 -4.17
CA THR A 55 8.71 -11.59 -4.87
C THR A 55 8.32 -13.06 -5.05
N ALA A 56 7.66 -13.67 -4.06
CA ALA A 56 7.12 -15.03 -4.16
C ALA A 56 6.04 -15.16 -5.26
N ALA A 57 5.31 -14.08 -5.54
CA ALA A 57 4.37 -14.00 -6.67
C ALA A 57 5.06 -13.72 -8.02
N GLY A 58 6.39 -13.65 -8.08
CA GLY A 58 7.16 -13.40 -9.30
C GLY A 58 7.20 -11.95 -9.75
N LEU A 59 6.85 -10.99 -8.87
CA LEU A 59 6.84 -9.57 -9.19
C LEU A 59 8.19 -8.92 -8.88
N SER A 60 8.67 -8.07 -9.78
CA SER A 60 9.85 -7.23 -9.57
C SER A 60 9.52 -6.09 -8.61
N VAL A 61 10.22 -6.02 -7.48
CA VAL A 61 9.96 -5.05 -6.40
C VAL A 61 11.21 -4.23 -6.09
N ILE A 62 11.02 -2.92 -5.93
CA ILE A 62 12.01 -2.01 -5.34
C ILE A 62 11.61 -1.67 -3.91
N VAL A 63 12.58 -1.53 -3.00
CA VAL A 63 12.33 -1.12 -1.61
C VAL A 63 12.99 0.22 -1.36
N ASP A 64 12.25 1.13 -0.73
CA ASP A 64 12.74 2.45 -0.32
C ASP A 64 12.52 2.69 1.19
N ASP A 65 13.56 2.36 1.95
CA ASP A 65 13.68 2.54 3.41
C ASP A 65 14.21 3.93 3.80
N SER A 66 14.48 4.82 2.82
CA SER A 66 15.08 6.13 3.09
C SER A 66 14.25 6.93 4.13
N GLY A 67 14.87 7.64 5.06
CA GLY A 67 14.17 8.52 6.03
C GLY A 67 13.59 9.82 5.42
N VAL A 68 13.30 9.81 4.13
CA VAL A 68 12.87 10.97 3.34
C VAL A 68 11.34 11.03 3.30
N ALA A 69 10.78 12.23 3.26
CA ALA A 69 9.32 12.45 3.11
C ALA A 69 8.71 11.58 1.99
N ILE A 70 7.55 11.00 2.28
CA ILE A 70 6.85 10.06 1.38
C ILE A 70 6.61 10.63 -0.02
N GLY A 71 6.32 11.93 -0.14
CA GLY A 71 6.12 12.61 -1.42
C GLY A 71 7.35 12.58 -2.34
N ARG A 72 8.57 12.57 -1.78
CA ARG A 72 9.81 12.39 -2.56
C ARG A 72 10.08 10.94 -2.91
N LYS A 73 9.67 9.99 -2.07
CA LYS A 73 9.73 8.55 -2.39
C LYS A 73 8.83 8.23 -3.59
N TYR A 74 7.60 8.76 -3.58
CA TYR A 74 6.70 8.64 -4.73
C TYR A 74 7.29 9.27 -5.99
N ALA A 75 7.90 10.46 -5.89
CA ALA A 75 8.54 11.09 -7.06
C ALA A 75 9.63 10.19 -7.66
N ARG A 76 10.52 9.62 -6.82
CA ARG A 76 11.55 8.67 -7.28
C ARG A 76 10.96 7.40 -7.91
N ALA A 77 9.87 6.87 -7.36
CA ALA A 77 9.20 5.70 -7.91
C ALA A 77 8.51 6.02 -9.27
N ASP A 78 7.87 7.19 -9.36
CA ASP A 78 7.22 7.69 -10.57
C ASP A 78 8.25 7.97 -11.68
N GLU A 79 9.43 8.49 -11.33
CA GLU A 79 10.58 8.73 -12.24
C GLU A 79 11.19 7.43 -12.80
N VAL A 80 11.06 6.32 -12.09
CA VAL A 80 11.47 4.98 -12.57
C VAL A 80 10.32 4.31 -13.34
N GLY A 81 9.11 4.87 -13.27
CA GLY A 81 7.92 4.38 -13.95
C GLY A 81 7.28 3.17 -13.28
N VAL A 82 7.40 3.06 -11.95
CA VAL A 82 6.75 1.98 -11.19
C VAL A 82 5.24 2.23 -11.15
N PRO A 83 4.39 1.28 -11.56
CA PRO A 83 2.95 1.49 -11.65
C PRO A 83 2.26 1.50 -10.28
N PHE A 84 2.73 0.68 -9.34
CA PHE A 84 2.13 0.53 -8.00
C PHE A 84 3.13 0.87 -6.89
N ALA A 85 2.76 1.78 -5.99
CA ALA A 85 3.52 2.09 -4.79
C ALA A 85 2.79 1.56 -3.55
N VAL A 86 3.42 0.63 -2.84
CA VAL A 86 2.92 0.05 -1.60
C VAL A 86 3.56 0.77 -0.42
N THR A 87 2.73 1.45 0.36
CA THR A 87 3.14 2.25 1.50
C THR A 87 2.73 1.56 2.80
N ILE A 88 3.72 1.34 3.65
CA ILE A 88 3.56 0.80 5.00
C ILE A 88 3.49 1.99 5.96
N ASP A 89 2.35 2.11 6.64
CA ASP A 89 2.07 3.12 7.65
C ASP A 89 2.15 2.51 9.06
N GLY A 90 2.08 3.37 10.10
CA GLY A 90 2.07 2.89 11.48
C GLY A 90 0.82 2.05 11.83
N VAL A 91 -0.28 2.20 11.07
CA VAL A 91 -1.50 1.41 11.23
C VAL A 91 -1.29 -0.02 10.73
N THR A 92 -0.44 -0.22 9.72
CA THR A 92 -0.05 -1.55 9.22
C THR A 92 0.49 -2.44 10.35
N THR A 93 1.25 -1.86 11.29
CA THR A 93 1.82 -2.61 12.43
C THR A 93 0.73 -3.19 13.34
N THR A 94 -0.44 -2.56 13.41
CA THR A 94 -1.55 -2.93 14.30
C THR A 94 -2.60 -3.79 13.59
N GLU A 95 -2.97 -3.42 12.36
CA GLU A 95 -4.10 -4.02 11.62
C GLU A 95 -3.67 -4.95 10.47
N GLY A 96 -2.38 -4.94 10.08
CA GLY A 96 -1.88 -5.79 9.00
C GLY A 96 -2.33 -5.38 7.59
N THR A 97 -2.86 -4.16 7.44
CA THR A 97 -3.29 -3.59 6.15
C THR A 97 -2.25 -2.63 5.60
N VAL A 98 -2.01 -2.66 4.30
CA VAL A 98 -1.09 -1.75 3.59
C VAL A 98 -1.86 -0.82 2.66
N THR A 99 -1.28 0.34 2.37
CA THR A 99 -1.84 1.27 1.39
C THR A 99 -1.18 1.05 0.03
N VAL A 100 -1.96 0.86 -1.02
CA VAL A 100 -1.47 0.77 -2.40
C VAL A 100 -1.89 2.03 -3.14
N ARG A 101 -0.95 2.65 -3.84
CA ARG A 101 -1.16 3.82 -4.69
C ARG A 101 -0.87 3.49 -6.14
N GLU A 102 -1.75 3.95 -7.03
CA GLU A 102 -1.49 3.93 -8.47
C GLU A 102 -0.75 5.19 -8.91
N ARG A 103 0.19 5.01 -9.84
CA ARG A 103 0.96 6.09 -10.46
C ARG A 103 0.07 7.06 -11.24
N ASP A 104 -0.77 6.57 -12.15
CA ASP A 104 -1.47 7.43 -13.12
C ASP A 104 -2.60 8.22 -12.45
N SER A 105 -3.49 7.54 -11.71
CA SER A 105 -4.61 8.20 -11.03
C SER A 105 -4.25 8.93 -9.74
N MET A 106 -3.08 8.66 -9.15
CA MET A 106 -2.67 9.13 -7.81
C MET A 106 -3.57 8.67 -6.67
N ARG A 107 -4.52 7.77 -6.92
CA ARG A 107 -5.47 7.30 -5.92
C ARG A 107 -4.83 6.26 -5.02
N GLN A 108 -5.37 6.16 -3.80
CA GLN A 108 -4.87 5.29 -2.75
C GLN A 108 -5.99 4.37 -2.29
N ILE A 109 -5.68 3.08 -2.17
CA ILE A 109 -6.57 2.05 -1.65
C ILE A 109 -5.89 1.34 -0.47
N ARG A 110 -6.68 0.88 0.49
CA ARG A 110 -6.17 0.04 1.59
C ARG A 110 -6.49 -1.43 1.30
N VAL A 111 -5.48 -2.28 1.42
CA VAL A 111 -5.58 -3.72 1.10
C VAL A 111 -4.90 -4.51 2.22
N ALA A 112 -5.44 -5.67 2.57
CA ALA A 112 -4.80 -6.59 3.50
C ALA A 112 -3.46 -7.11 2.95
N LEU A 113 -2.46 -7.31 3.80
CA LEU A 113 -1.16 -7.83 3.37
C LEU A 113 -1.24 -9.21 2.71
N SER A 114 -2.23 -10.03 3.09
CA SER A 114 -2.51 -11.34 2.47
C SER A 114 -2.91 -11.23 1.00
N ASP A 115 -3.69 -10.20 0.67
CA ASP A 115 -4.36 -10.07 -0.63
C ASP A 115 -3.54 -9.19 -1.58
N LEU A 116 -2.52 -8.51 -1.05
CA LEU A 116 -1.64 -7.60 -1.79
C LEU A 116 -1.01 -8.27 -3.03
N ALA A 117 -0.43 -9.45 -2.85
CA ALA A 117 0.29 -10.13 -3.94
C ALA A 117 -0.65 -10.60 -5.05
N ALA A 118 -1.84 -11.09 -4.69
CA ALA A 118 -2.86 -11.49 -5.65
C ALA A 118 -3.39 -10.28 -6.43
N THR A 119 -3.68 -9.18 -5.72
CA THR A 119 -4.23 -7.95 -6.31
C THR A 119 -3.25 -7.31 -7.28
N ILE A 120 -2.00 -7.10 -6.87
CA ILE A 120 -0.97 -6.52 -7.75
C ILE A 120 -0.64 -7.48 -8.91
N GLY A 121 -0.61 -8.79 -8.65
CA GLY A 121 -0.40 -9.79 -9.68
C GLY A 121 -1.47 -9.77 -10.78
N ALA A 122 -2.74 -9.68 -10.41
CA ALA A 122 -3.86 -9.60 -11.35
C ALA A 122 -3.79 -8.32 -12.20
N MET A 123 -3.49 -7.18 -11.58
CA MET A 123 -3.33 -5.91 -12.30
C MET A 123 -2.11 -5.93 -13.25
N CYS A 124 -1.01 -6.57 -12.85
CA CYS A 124 0.18 -6.69 -13.72
C CYS A 124 -0.04 -7.61 -14.92
N ARG A 125 -0.98 -8.57 -14.84
CA ARG A 125 -1.36 -9.47 -15.93
C ARG A 125 -2.49 -8.91 -16.80
N GLY A 126 -3.04 -7.74 -16.47
CA GLY A 126 -4.18 -7.15 -17.17
C GLY A 126 -5.52 -7.86 -16.90
N GLU A 127 -5.59 -8.71 -15.88
CA GLU A 127 -6.81 -9.46 -15.51
C GLU A 127 -7.79 -8.58 -14.70
N ASP A 128 -7.27 -7.58 -13.99
CA ASP A 128 -8.03 -6.64 -13.16
C ASP A 128 -7.64 -5.20 -13.53
N THR A 129 -8.62 -4.31 -13.59
CA THR A 129 -8.42 -2.85 -13.74
C THR A 129 -8.44 -2.14 -12.40
N TRP A 130 -7.79 -0.97 -12.33
CA TRP A 130 -7.75 -0.16 -11.11
C TRP A 130 -9.15 0.15 -10.56
N GLU A 131 -10.11 0.49 -11.41
CA GLU A 131 -11.51 0.76 -11.02
C GLU A 131 -12.18 -0.42 -10.32
N SER A 132 -11.94 -1.65 -10.81
CA SER A 132 -12.45 -2.89 -10.21
C SER A 132 -11.88 -3.08 -8.80
N VAL A 133 -10.58 -2.82 -8.64
CA VAL A 133 -9.89 -2.94 -7.35
C VAL A 133 -10.34 -1.85 -6.39
N GLU A 134 -10.53 -0.61 -6.84
CA GLU A 134 -11.10 0.47 -6.04
C GLU A 134 -12.50 0.13 -5.54
N ALA A 135 -13.37 -0.42 -6.39
CA ALA A 135 -14.72 -0.83 -5.99
C ALA A 135 -14.67 -1.94 -4.91
N ARG A 136 -13.74 -2.88 -5.05
CA ARG A 136 -13.52 -3.97 -4.08
C ARG A 136 -12.96 -3.45 -2.75
N ALA A 137 -12.02 -2.51 -2.82
CA ALA A 137 -11.43 -1.88 -1.65
C ALA A 137 -12.43 -0.98 -0.91
N ALA A 138 -13.26 -0.22 -1.63
CA ALA A 138 -14.33 0.59 -1.05
C ALA A 138 -15.36 -0.28 -0.31
N GLY A 139 -15.68 -1.47 -0.84
CA GLY A 139 -16.49 -2.46 -0.14
C GLY A 139 -15.80 -3.07 1.09
N ALA A 140 -14.48 -3.24 1.05
CA ALA A 140 -13.68 -3.76 2.14
C ALA A 140 -13.47 -2.75 3.29
N ASP A 141 -13.38 -1.45 3.01
CA ASP A 141 -13.34 -0.40 4.04
C ASP A 141 -14.67 -0.32 4.81
N ALA A 142 -15.80 -0.56 4.14
CA ALA A 142 -17.10 -0.70 4.80
C ALA A 142 -17.13 -1.92 5.74
N ALA A 143 -16.50 -3.04 5.40
CA ALA A 143 -16.41 -4.21 6.26
C ALA A 143 -15.37 -4.05 7.39
N THR A 144 -14.24 -3.38 7.12
CA THR A 144 -13.14 -3.19 8.07
C THR A 144 -13.50 -2.15 9.14
N SER A 145 -14.28 -1.12 8.79
CA SER A 145 -14.83 -0.17 9.79
C SER A 145 -15.79 -0.86 10.76
N VAL A 146 -16.59 -1.83 10.29
CA VAL A 146 -17.45 -2.66 11.16
C VAL A 146 -16.60 -3.58 12.04
N ALA A 147 -15.51 -4.15 11.50
CA ALA A 147 -14.59 -4.98 12.29
C ALA A 147 -13.86 -4.18 13.38
N SER A 148 -13.34 -2.99 13.07
CA SER A 148 -12.68 -2.09 14.04
C SER A 148 -13.68 -1.59 15.10
N ALA A 149 -14.93 -1.29 14.71
CA ALA A 149 -16.00 -0.95 15.65
C ALA A 149 -16.39 -2.12 16.57
N VAL A 150 -16.44 -3.36 16.05
CA VAL A 150 -16.70 -4.56 16.85
C VAL A 150 -15.54 -4.84 17.81
N VAL A 151 -14.29 -4.68 17.38
CA VAL A 151 -13.12 -4.82 18.27
C VAL A 151 -13.11 -3.73 19.35
N GLY A 152 -13.49 -2.50 19.02
CA GLY A 152 -13.69 -1.41 20.00
C GLY A 152 -14.80 -1.70 21.02
N ALA A 153 -15.92 -2.28 20.58
CA ALA A 153 -17.01 -2.69 21.46
C ALA A 153 -16.62 -3.86 22.38
N VAL A 154 -15.89 -4.85 21.87
CA VAL A 154 -15.44 -6.01 22.65
C VAL A 154 -14.35 -5.61 23.65
N THR A 155 -13.39 -4.75 23.26
CA THR A 155 -12.37 -4.23 24.20
C THR A 155 -12.97 -3.31 25.27
N GLY A 156 -13.97 -2.49 24.94
CA GLY A 156 -14.73 -1.71 25.91
C GLY A 156 -15.52 -2.57 26.91
N ALA A 157 -16.11 -3.67 26.45
CA ALA A 157 -16.82 -4.61 27.33
C ALA A 157 -15.85 -5.37 28.27
N VAL A 158 -14.67 -5.77 27.79
CA VAL A 158 -13.64 -6.42 28.61
C VAL A 158 -13.06 -5.45 29.65
N ALA A 159 -12.88 -4.17 29.32
CA ALA A 159 -12.45 -3.15 30.27
C ALA A 159 -13.49 -2.88 31.38
N ALA A 160 -14.79 -2.85 31.03
CA ALA A 160 -15.87 -2.71 32.02
C ALA A 160 -15.96 -3.93 32.95
N ALA A 161 -15.75 -5.15 32.42
CA ALA A 161 -15.74 -6.37 33.23
C ALA A 161 -14.54 -6.41 34.21
N ALA A 162 -13.35 -5.93 33.79
CA ALA A 162 -12.17 -5.88 34.65
C ALA A 162 -12.33 -4.91 35.85
N GLY A 163 -13.07 -3.81 35.68
CA GLY A 163 -13.38 -2.86 36.76
C GLY A 163 -14.26 -3.45 37.86
N ALA A 164 -15.17 -4.36 37.53
CA ALA A 164 -16.09 -4.98 38.49
C ALA A 164 -15.43 -6.06 39.37
N VAL A 165 -14.34 -6.69 38.90
CA VAL A 165 -13.62 -7.71 39.69
C VAL A 165 -12.71 -7.05 40.74
N SER A 166 -12.20 -5.83 40.48
CA SER A 166 -11.34 -5.09 41.40
C SER A 166 -12.09 -4.59 42.66
N SER A 167 -13.37 -4.23 42.53
CA SER A 167 -14.19 -3.80 43.68
C SER A 167 -14.74 -4.95 44.52
N ALA A 168 -14.72 -6.19 44.02
CA ALA A 168 -15.16 -7.37 44.76
C ALA A 168 -14.06 -7.98 45.65
N PHE A 169 -12.78 -7.64 45.43
CA PHE A 169 -11.64 -8.14 46.22
C PHE A 169 -11.18 -7.14 47.31
N ALA A 170 -11.80 -5.95 47.37
CA ALA A 170 -11.45 -4.88 48.30
C ALA A 170 -12.42 -4.74 49.50
N ALA A 171 -13.29 -5.72 49.72
CA ALA A 171 -14.18 -5.84 50.90
C ALA A 171 -13.94 -7.19 51.58
#